data_AF-A0A0S8IIA3-F1
#
_entry.id   AF-A0A0S8IIA3-F1
#
_cell.length_a   1.000
_cell.length_b   1.000
_cell.length_c   1.000
_cell.angle_alpha   90.00
_cell.angle_beta   90.00
_cell.angle_gamma   90.00
#
_symmetry.space_group_name_H-M   'P 1'
#
loop_
_entity.id
_entity.type
_entity.pdbx_description
1 polymer ?
#
loop_
_entity_poly.entity_id
_entity_poly.type
_entity_poly.pdbx_seq_one_letter_code
_entity_poly.pdbx_strand_id
1 'polypeptide(L)'
;MKVVAEVLETECTHGGEGETSCCLVSVPDLVKMGDIPQKVYKPLGRVQHLRDAGIKPAIWWSADHPEHYNGDARPSTAEKGEKLFEDWVNRLAAAFKAVREDEKAFEVYREYIERRNRGGLRT
;
A
#
# COMPACT_ATOMS: atom_id res chain seq x y z
N MET A 1 10.56 -1.91 1.53
CA MET A 1 10.13 -1.59 0.15
C MET A 1 11.23 -1.82 -0.90
N LYS A 2 12.32 -2.53 -0.57
CA LYS A 2 13.43 -2.73 -1.50
C LYS A 2 13.01 -3.46 -2.79
N VAL A 3 12.26 -4.56 -2.65
CA VAL A 3 11.74 -5.33 -3.79
C VAL A 3 10.84 -4.49 -4.71
N VAL A 4 9.96 -3.64 -4.15
CA VAL A 4 9.10 -2.77 -4.97
C VAL A 4 9.93 -1.83 -5.86
N ALA A 5 10.97 -1.20 -5.31
CA ALA A 5 11.84 -0.30 -6.07
C ALA A 5 12.77 -1.01 -7.06
N GLU A 6 13.06 -2.30 -6.83
CA GLU A 6 13.88 -3.12 -7.73
C GLU A 6 13.07 -3.74 -8.88
N VAL A 7 11.78 -4.00 -8.66
CA VAL A 7 10.91 -4.72 -9.59
C VAL A 7 10.09 -3.77 -10.47
N LEU A 8 9.62 -2.65 -9.92
CA LEU A 8 8.75 -1.73 -10.65
C LEU A 8 9.54 -0.68 -11.42
N GLU A 9 9.11 -0.41 -12.65
CA GLU A 9 9.62 0.68 -13.49
C GLU A 9 8.88 2.00 -13.24
N THR A 10 7.68 1.93 -12.67
CA THR A 10 6.78 3.05 -12.39
C THR A 10 6.45 3.17 -10.90
N GLU A 11 5.86 4.30 -10.52
CA GLU A 11 5.41 4.48 -9.13
C GLU A 11 4.29 3.49 -8.77
N CYS A 12 4.37 2.94 -7.56
CA CYS A 12 3.30 2.11 -7.00
C CYS A 12 2.07 2.98 -6.73
N THR A 13 1.08 2.85 -7.60
CA THR A 13 -0.10 3.71 -7.75
C THR A 13 -1.34 2.85 -7.97
N HIS A 14 -2.53 3.46 -7.92
CA HIS A 14 -3.79 2.72 -8.03
C HIS A 14 -4.11 2.32 -9.47
N GLY A 15 -4.26 1.03 -9.72
CA GLY A 15 -4.37 0.43 -11.04
C GLY A 15 -3.04 0.41 -11.80
N GLY A 16 -1.93 0.82 -11.18
CA GLY A 16 -0.62 0.91 -11.83
C GLY A 16 0.09 -0.44 -11.97
N GLU A 17 1.36 -0.38 -12.33
CA GLU A 17 2.19 -1.55 -12.64
C GLU A 17 2.18 -2.62 -11.55
N GLY A 18 2.32 -2.22 -10.28
CA GLY A 18 2.37 -3.15 -9.15
C GLY A 18 1.06 -3.90 -8.94
N GLU A 19 -0.07 -3.19 -8.83
CA GLU A 19 -1.39 -3.81 -8.64
C GLU A 19 -1.75 -4.70 -9.83
N THR A 20 -1.55 -4.22 -11.05
CA THR A 20 -1.84 -5.00 -12.27
C THR A 20 -0.95 -6.23 -12.38
N SER A 21 0.35 -6.14 -12.07
CA SER A 21 1.26 -7.29 -12.05
C SER A 21 0.82 -8.35 -11.03
N CYS A 22 0.40 -7.95 -9.83
CA CYS A 22 -0.15 -8.89 -8.84
C CYS A 22 -1.47 -9.53 -9.29
N CYS A 23 -2.34 -8.77 -9.97
CA CYS A 23 -3.57 -9.30 -10.55
C CYS A 23 -3.30 -10.31 -11.68
N LEU A 24 -2.25 -10.11 -12.48
CA LEU A 24 -1.83 -11.08 -13.51
C LEU A 24 -1.42 -12.44 -12.93
N VAL A 25 -0.98 -12.49 -11.66
CA VAL A 25 -0.68 -13.74 -10.96
C VAL A 25 -1.94 -14.35 -10.33
N SER A 26 -2.76 -13.52 -9.69
CA SER A 26 -3.87 -14.01 -8.87
C SER A 26 -5.13 -14.32 -9.67
N VAL A 27 -5.41 -13.51 -10.69
CA VAL A 27 -6.65 -13.53 -11.49
C VAL A 27 -6.38 -13.15 -12.95
N PRO A 28 -5.45 -13.84 -13.65
CA PRO A 28 -5.02 -13.46 -15.01
C PRO A 28 -6.17 -13.26 -15.99
N ASP A 29 -7.20 -14.12 -15.93
CA ASP A 29 -8.35 -14.06 -16.84
C ASP A 29 -9.19 -12.78 -16.73
N LEU A 30 -9.10 -12.08 -15.58
CA LEU A 30 -9.81 -10.83 -15.32
C LEU A 30 -9.02 -9.60 -15.78
N VAL A 31 -7.72 -9.73 -16.05
CA VAL A 31 -6.88 -8.62 -16.48
C VAL A 31 -6.87 -8.50 -18.00
N LYS A 32 -7.51 -7.46 -18.52
CA LYS A 32 -7.53 -7.18 -19.97
C LYS A 32 -6.39 -6.22 -20.32
N MET A 33 -5.19 -6.76 -20.48
CA MET A 33 -3.98 -5.97 -20.78
C MET A 33 -4.12 -5.10 -22.05
N GLY A 34 -4.94 -5.53 -23.02
CA GLY A 34 -5.24 -4.75 -24.23
C GLY A 34 -6.06 -3.47 -23.98
N ASP A 35 -6.75 -3.37 -22.84
CA ASP A 35 -7.57 -2.22 -22.47
C ASP A 35 -6.79 -1.17 -21.66
N ILE A 36 -5.51 -1.43 -21.36
CA ILE A 36 -4.66 -0.49 -20.64
C ILE A 36 -4.52 0.81 -21.44
N PRO A 37 -4.85 1.97 -20.84
CA PRO A 37 -4.73 3.25 -21.52
C PRO A 37 -3.29 3.53 -21.99
N GLN A 38 -3.17 4.15 -23.17
CA GLN A 38 -1.86 4.52 -23.72
C GLN A 38 -1.23 5.77 -23.09
N LYS A 39 -1.98 6.47 -22.23
CA LYS A 39 -1.49 7.65 -21.50
C LYS A 39 -1.22 7.30 -20.04
N VAL A 40 -0.21 7.95 -19.46
CA VAL A 40 0.06 7.93 -18.02
C VAL A 40 -0.92 8.86 -17.32
N TYR A 41 -1.60 8.38 -16.28
CA TYR A 41 -2.50 9.22 -15.48
C TYR A 41 -1.77 9.80 -14.28
N LYS A 42 -1.99 11.09 -14.04
CA LYS A 42 -1.44 11.83 -12.90
C LYS A 42 -2.56 12.59 -12.19
N PRO A 43 -2.40 12.91 -10.88
CA PRO A 43 -3.35 13.74 -10.15
C PRO A 43 -3.63 15.07 -10.88
N LEU A 44 -4.90 15.43 -11.01
CA LEU A 44 -5.31 16.70 -11.64
C LEU A 44 -5.16 17.93 -10.72
N GLY A 45 -5.09 17.75 -9.40
CA GLY A 45 -4.88 18.83 -8.45
C GLY A 45 -6.08 19.78 -8.28
N ARG A 46 -7.31 19.33 -8.61
CA ARG A 46 -8.51 20.20 -8.66
C ARG A 46 -8.85 20.87 -7.33
N VAL A 47 -8.41 20.29 -6.22
CA VAL A 47 -8.64 20.79 -4.85
C VAL A 47 -7.33 21.10 -4.11
N GLN A 48 -6.26 21.42 -4.85
CA GLN A 48 -4.93 21.67 -4.26
C GLN A 48 -4.95 22.80 -3.23
N HIS A 49 -5.72 23.87 -3.47
CA HIS A 49 -5.88 24.99 -2.53
C HIS A 49 -6.39 24.57 -1.14
N LEU A 50 -7.21 23.51 -1.05
CA LEU A 50 -7.63 22.97 0.25
C LEU A 50 -6.48 22.22 0.93
N ARG A 51 -5.71 21.43 0.16
CA ARG A 51 -4.54 20.70 0.69
C ARG A 51 -3.46 21.65 1.20
N ASP A 52 -3.23 22.75 0.48
CA ASP A 52 -2.27 23.79 0.87
C ASP A 52 -2.69 24.47 2.19
N ALA A 53 -3.99 24.53 2.47
CA ALA A 53 -4.55 24.96 3.74
C ALA A 53 -4.61 23.86 4.82
N GLY A 54 -4.01 22.68 4.59
CA GLY A 54 -4.03 21.54 5.51
C GLY A 54 -5.33 20.75 5.52
N ILE A 55 -6.21 20.94 4.54
CA ILE A 55 -7.54 20.31 4.46
C ILE A 55 -7.52 19.21 3.39
N LYS A 56 -7.82 17.97 3.78
CA LYS A 56 -8.04 16.86 2.84
C LYS A 56 -9.55 16.64 2.66
N PRO A 57 -10.19 17.15 1.59
CA PRO A 57 -11.62 16.98 1.39
C PRO A 57 -11.94 15.52 1.09
N ALA A 58 -13.12 15.02 1.49
CA ALA A 58 -13.52 13.63 1.21
C ALA A 58 -13.55 13.29 -0.30
N ILE A 59 -13.82 14.29 -1.15
CA ILE A 59 -13.87 14.16 -2.61
C ILE A 59 -12.49 14.14 -3.30
N TRP A 60 -11.39 14.20 -2.53
CA TRP A 60 -10.04 14.36 -3.06
C TRP A 60 -9.68 13.35 -4.16
N TRP A 61 -10.13 12.09 -4.01
CA TRP A 61 -9.83 11.03 -4.98
C TRP A 61 -10.48 11.33 -6.33
N SER A 62 -11.80 11.55 -6.35
CA SER A 62 -12.52 11.87 -7.59
C SER A 62 -12.11 13.22 -8.17
N ALA A 63 -11.63 14.14 -7.34
CA ALA A 63 -11.08 15.42 -7.78
C ALA A 63 -9.74 15.24 -8.53
N ASP A 64 -8.87 14.36 -8.05
CA ASP A 64 -7.54 14.14 -8.64
C ASP A 64 -7.49 13.04 -9.71
N HIS A 65 -8.36 12.02 -9.59
CA HIS A 65 -8.38 10.80 -10.40
C HIS A 65 -9.81 10.45 -10.85
N PRO A 66 -10.45 11.28 -11.71
CA PRO A 66 -11.83 11.05 -12.12
C PRO A 66 -12.04 9.74 -12.89
N GLU A 67 -11.01 9.23 -13.55
CA GLU A 67 -11.01 7.93 -14.23
C GLU A 67 -10.80 6.74 -13.28
N HIS A 68 -10.67 6.99 -11.97
CA HIS A 68 -10.41 5.98 -10.93
C HIS A 68 -9.14 5.15 -11.21
N TYR A 69 -8.15 5.79 -11.84
CA TYR A 69 -6.89 5.18 -12.26
C TYR A 69 -5.75 6.19 -12.07
N ASN A 70 -4.57 5.73 -11.64
CA ASN A 70 -3.39 6.55 -11.42
C ASN A 70 -2.13 5.79 -11.84
N GLY A 71 -1.23 6.42 -12.58
CA GLY A 71 0.02 5.84 -13.02
C GLY A 71 -0.02 5.17 -14.39
N ASP A 72 0.78 4.12 -14.55
CA ASP A 72 0.99 3.40 -15.81
C ASP A 72 1.16 1.90 -15.55
N ALA A 73 0.26 1.09 -16.09
CA ALA A 73 0.24 -0.35 -15.96
C ALA A 73 0.82 -1.07 -17.17
N ARG A 74 1.24 -0.36 -18.23
CA ARG A 74 1.78 -0.98 -19.45
C ARG A 74 2.99 -1.88 -19.18
N PRO A 75 3.90 -1.57 -18.24
CA PRO A 75 5.04 -2.44 -17.94
C PRO A 75 4.70 -3.67 -17.09
N SER A 76 3.42 -3.92 -16.77
CA SER A 76 3.02 -5.01 -15.88
C SER A 76 3.27 -6.37 -16.49
N THR A 77 3.80 -7.30 -15.69
CA THR A 77 4.01 -8.69 -16.08
C THR A 77 3.71 -9.63 -14.91
N ALA A 78 3.37 -10.88 -15.23
CA ALA A 78 3.17 -11.90 -14.20
C ALA A 78 4.47 -12.15 -13.40
N GLU A 79 5.64 -12.14 -14.05
CA GLU A 79 6.93 -12.32 -13.38
C GLU A 79 7.21 -11.23 -12.32
N LYS A 80 6.88 -9.97 -12.62
CA LYS A 80 6.96 -8.88 -11.64
C LYS A 80 5.99 -9.15 -10.47
N GLY A 81 4.79 -9.60 -10.78
CA GLY A 81 3.77 -9.97 -9.80
C GLY A 81 4.26 -11.08 -8.86
N GLU A 82 4.90 -12.13 -9.37
CA GLU A 82 5.41 -13.25 -8.58
C GLU A 82 6.45 -12.77 -7.55
N LYS A 83 7.41 -11.95 -7.98
CA LYS A 83 8.44 -11.37 -7.09
C LYS A 83 7.83 -10.51 -5.99
N LEU A 84 6.83 -9.69 -6.33
CA LEU A 84 6.11 -8.86 -5.35
C LEU A 84 5.31 -9.72 -4.37
N PHE A 85 4.61 -10.72 -4.88
CA PHE A 85 3.77 -11.60 -4.09
C PHE A 85 4.61 -12.42 -3.09
N GLU A 86 5.75 -12.95 -3.54
CA GLU A 86 6.69 -13.68 -2.69
C GLU A 86 7.26 -12.80 -1.57
N ASP A 87 7.69 -11.56 -1.86
CA ASP A 87 8.13 -10.61 -0.82
C ASP A 87 7.03 -10.37 0.22
N TRP A 88 5.80 -10.14 -0.24
CA TRP A 88 4.68 -9.86 0.65
C TRP A 88 4.31 -11.06 1.52
N VAL A 89 4.21 -12.25 0.95
CA VAL A 89 3.91 -13.49 1.68
C VAL A 89 5.00 -13.76 2.72
N ASN A 90 6.28 -13.66 2.34
CA ASN A 90 7.39 -13.90 3.24
C ASN A 90 7.41 -12.91 4.41
N ARG A 91 7.15 -11.63 4.15
CA ARG A 91 7.07 -10.59 5.19
C ARG A 91 5.88 -10.79 6.11
N LEU A 92 4.72 -11.18 5.57
CA LEU A 92 3.54 -11.46 6.38
C LEU A 92 3.75 -12.70 7.26
N ALA A 93 4.32 -13.77 6.71
CA ALA A 93 4.66 -14.97 7.47
C ALA A 93 5.68 -14.69 8.58
N ALA A 94 6.71 -13.88 8.30
CA ALA A 94 7.67 -13.44 9.30
C ALA A 94 7.02 -12.60 10.40
N ALA A 95 6.10 -11.68 10.06
CA ALA A 95 5.36 -10.90 11.03
C ALA A 95 4.48 -11.78 11.93
N PHE A 96 3.75 -12.74 11.35
CA PHE A 96 2.95 -13.70 12.13
C PHE A 96 3.81 -14.56 13.06
N LYS A 97 4.98 -15.02 12.59
CA LYS A 97 5.92 -15.74 13.43
C LYS A 97 6.39 -14.88 14.61
N ALA A 98 6.79 -13.64 14.35
CA ALA A 98 7.25 -12.71 15.38
C ALA A 98 6.16 -12.43 16.43
N VAL A 99 4.91 -12.21 16.00
CA VAL A 99 3.77 -12.03 16.92
C VAL A 99 3.51 -13.28 17.76
N ARG A 100 3.58 -14.47 17.15
CA ARG A 100 3.32 -15.73 17.85
C ARG A 100 4.40 -16.08 18.87
N GLU A 101 5.64 -15.70 18.61
CA GLU A 101 6.80 -15.95 19.48
C GLU A 101 7.03 -14.83 20.50
N ASP A 102 6.27 -13.72 20.43
CA ASP A 102 6.41 -12.62 21.37
C ASP A 102 5.75 -12.93 22.72
N GLU A 103 6.56 -12.82 23.78
CA GLU A 103 6.09 -12.80 25.17
C GLU A 103 6.26 -11.41 25.81
N LYS A 104 7.02 -10.51 25.17
CA LYS A 104 7.48 -9.27 25.78
C LYS A 104 6.46 -8.14 25.70
N ALA A 105 5.69 -8.01 24.62
CA ALA A 105 4.70 -6.95 24.53
C ALA A 105 3.65 -7.06 25.66
N PHE A 106 3.23 -8.28 26.00
CA PHE A 106 2.28 -8.50 27.09
C PHE A 106 2.88 -8.23 28.48
N GLU A 107 4.14 -8.58 28.71
CA GLU A 107 4.87 -8.22 29.93
C GLU A 107 4.95 -6.70 30.12
N VAL A 108 5.40 -5.98 29.08
CA VAL A 108 5.51 -4.51 29.10
C VAL A 108 4.13 -3.87 29.28
N TYR A 109 3.09 -4.39 28.66
CA TYR A 109 1.73 -3.90 28.83
C TYR A 109 1.24 -4.05 30.28
N ARG A 110 1.48 -5.20 30.91
CA ARG A 110 1.14 -5.42 32.33
C ARG A 110 1.88 -4.44 33.22
N GLU A 111 3.19 -4.27 33.01
CA GLU A 111 4.00 -3.31 33.76
C GLU A 111 3.46 -1.88 33.63
N TYR A 112 3.13 -1.44 32.41
CA TYR A 112 2.54 -0.13 32.16
C TYR A 112 1.25 0.07 32.97
N ILE A 113 0.33 -0.89 32.93
CA ILE A 113 -0.94 -0.82 33.66
C ILE A 113 -0.71 -0.76 35.17
N GLU A 114 0.22 -1.56 35.70
CA GLU A 114 0.55 -1.52 37.13
C GLU A 114 1.17 -0.18 37.56
N ARG A 115 2.06 0.40 36.74
CA ARG A 115 2.66 1.71 37.01
C ARG A 115 1.60 2.82 36.99
N ARG A 116 0.68 2.77 36.02
CA ARG A 116 -0.46 3.70 35.93
C ARG A 116 -1.35 3.60 37.17
N ASN A 117 -1.74 2.39 37.56
CA ASN A 117 -2.65 2.16 38.69
C ASN A 117 -2.02 2.56 40.04
N ARG A 118 -0.68 2.46 40.16
CA ARG A 118 0.07 2.94 41.35
C ARG A 118 0.29 4.46 41.37
N GLY A 119 -0.26 5.20 40.40
CA GLY A 119 -0.07 6.66 40.29
C GLY A 119 1.32 7.08 39.81
N GLY A 120 2.14 6.14 39.34
CA GLY A 120 3.51 6.39 38.87
C GLY A 120 3.61 6.94 37.45
N LEU A 121 2.49 7.02 36.73
CA LEU A 121 2.39 7.66 35.41
C LEU A 121 1.34 8.77 35.50
N ARG A 122 1.79 10.01 35.63
CA ARG A 122 0.95 11.21 35.46
C ARG A 122 1.01 11.61 33.98
N THR A 123 -0.13 11.59 33.31
CA THR A 123 -0.36 12.31 32.04
C THR A 123 -0.55 13.79 32.31
#